data_AF-A0A382JLY4-F1
#
_entry.id   AF-A0A382JLY4-F1
#
_cell.length_a   1.000
_cell.length_b   1.000
_cell.length_c   1.000
_cell.angle_alpha   90.00
_cell.angle_beta   90.00
_cell.angle_gamma   90.00
#
_symmetry.space_group_name_H-M   'P 1'
#
loop_
_entity.id
_entity.type
_entity.pdbx_description
1 polymer ?
#
loop_
_entity_poly.entity_id
_entity_poly.type
_entity_poly.pdbx_seq_one_letter_code
_entity_poly.pdbx_strand_id
1 'polypeptide(L)' 'MKVSKRIFDLETESAFAILAKANKLLKEGKDIINLGIGQPDFQTPINIQE' A
#
# COMPACT_ATOMS: atom_id res chain seq x y z
N MET A 1 22.53 16.42 2.23
CA MET A 1 22.04 15.24 2.98
C MET A 1 22.94 14.06 2.62
N LYS A 2 23.54 13.35 3.60
CA LYS A 2 24.43 12.21 3.35
C LYS A 2 23.69 10.95 3.79
N VAL A 3 23.23 10.15 2.84
CA VAL A 3 22.46 8.92 3.10
C VAL A 3 23.37 7.69 3.00
N SER A 4 23.02 6.64 3.75
CA SER A 4 23.78 5.38 3.77
C SER A 4 23.70 4.67 2.41
N LYS A 5 24.81 4.07 1.96
CA LYS A 5 24.88 3.40 0.64
C LYS A 5 23.88 2.25 0.47
N ARG A 6 23.53 1.56 1.57
CA ARG A 6 22.57 0.45 1.58
C ARG A 6 21.16 0.85 1.12
N ILE A 7 20.84 2.14 1.15
CA ILE A 7 19.53 2.64 0.69
C ILE A 7 19.40 2.50 -0.83
N PHE A 8 20.52 2.54 -1.57
CA PHE A 8 20.51 2.35 -3.02
C PHE A 8 20.33 0.88 -3.43
N ASP A 9 20.54 -0.06 -2.51
CA ASP A 9 20.31 -1.50 -2.73
C ASP A 9 18.84 -1.89 -2.47
N LEU A 10 18.04 -0.97 -1.93
CA LEU A 10 16.59 -1.15 -1.81
C LEU A 10 15.98 -0.99 -3.20
N GLU A 11 15.55 -2.10 -3.79
CA GLU A 11 14.80 -2.07 -5.04
C GLU A 11 13.49 -1.29 -4.86
N THR A 12 13.01 -0.67 -5.95
CA THR A 12 11.73 0.01 -5.94
C THR A 12 10.60 -1.01 -5.79
N GLU A 13 9.90 -0.97 -4.67
CA GLU A 13 8.78 -1.87 -4.40
C GLU A 13 7.62 -1.57 -5.36
N SER A 14 7.53 -2.37 -6.43
CA SER A 14 6.47 -2.29 -7.45
C SER A 14 5.06 -2.51 -6.87
N ALA A 15 4.96 -3.23 -5.75
CA ALA A 15 3.72 -3.49 -5.04
C ALA A 15 3.00 -2.20 -4.59
N PHE A 16 3.74 -1.20 -4.10
CA PHE A 16 3.15 0.07 -3.68
C PHE A 16 2.61 0.90 -4.85
N ALA A 17 3.24 0.81 -6.03
CA ALA A 17 2.76 1.49 -7.23
C ALA A 17 1.41 0.92 -7.70
N ILE A 18 1.25 -0.41 -7.63
CA ILE A 18 -0.01 -1.09 -7.96
C ILE A 18 -1.10 -0.72 -6.94
N LEU A 19 -0.76 -0.68 -5.63
CA LEU A 19 -1.68 -0.21 -4.59
C LEU A 19 -2.22 1.18 -4.88
N ALA A 20 -1.31 2.12 -5.17
CA ALA A 20 -1.67 3.51 -5.42
C ALA A 20 -2.62 3.63 -6.63
N LYS A 21 -2.37 2.85 -7.69
CA LYS A 21 -3.23 2.80 -8.87
C LYS A 21 -4.60 2.21 -8.55
N ALA A 22 -4.67 1.10 -7.82
CA ALA A 22 -5.93 0.48 -7.41
C ALA A 22 -6.76 1.44 -6.54
N ASN A 23 -6.14 2.07 -5.55
CA ASN A 23 -6.79 3.06 -4.69
C ASN A 23 -7.30 4.28 -5.46
N LYS A 24 -6.57 4.74 -6.49
CA LYS A 24 -7.02 5.83 -7.35
C LYS A 24 -8.27 5.44 -8.13
N LEU A 25 -8.28 4.25 -8.73
CA LEU A 25 -9.41 3.78 -9.52
C LEU A 25 -10.65 3.49 -8.65
N LEU A 26 -10.46 2.99 -7.42
CA LEU A 26 -11.52 2.87 -6.42
C LEU A 26 -12.14 4.24 -6.08
N LYS A 27 -11.31 5.28 -5.90
CA LYS A 27 -11.79 6.66 -5.67
C LYS A 27 -12.51 7.26 -6.88
N GLU A 28 -12.17 6.84 -8.10
CA GLU A 28 -12.86 7.21 -9.34
C GLU A 28 -14.21 6.46 -9.50
N GLY A 29 -14.59 5.58 -8.56
CA GLY A 29 -15.84 4.84 -8.60
C GLY A 29 -15.81 3.61 -9.51
N LYS A 30 -14.63 3.13 -9.92
CA LYS A 30 -14.51 1.90 -10.70
C LYS A 30 -14.53 0.68 -9.79
N ASP A 31 -15.23 -0.34 -10.24
CA ASP A 31 -15.26 -1.64 -9.57
C ASP A 31 -13.92 -2.36 -9.76
N ILE A 32 -13.14 -2.48 -8.68
CA ILE A 32 -11.80 -3.08 -8.68
C ILE A 32 -11.70 -4.08 -7.54
N ILE A 33 -11.32 -5.31 -7.90
CA ILE A 33 -10.97 -6.37 -6.96
C ILE A 33 -9.45 -6.38 -6.79
N ASN A 34 -8.96 -5.89 -5.65
CA ASN A 34 -7.53 -5.92 -5.32
C ASN A 34 -7.18 -7.19 -4.53
N LEU A 35 -6.55 -8.16 -5.20
CA LEU A 35 -6.10 -9.43 -4.59
C LEU A 35 -4.60 -9.45 -4.24
N GLY A 36 -3.90 -8.34 -4.48
CA GLY A 36 -2.43 -8.33 -4.49
C GLY A 36 -1.76 -7.95 -3.17
N ILE A 37 -2.50 -7.36 -2.24
CA ILE A 37 -1.91 -6.72 -1.05
C ILE A 37 -2.64 -7.21 0.18
N GLY A 38 -1.88 -7.79 1.12
CA GLY A 38 -2.38 -8.40 2.36
C GLY A 38 -2.90 -7.39 3.38
N GLN A 39 -3.53 -6.30 2.93
CA GLN A 39 -4.25 -5.40 3.81
C GLN A 39 -5.56 -6.08 4.24
N PRO A 40 -5.86 -6.16 5.54
CA PRO A 40 -7.12 -6.73 5.99
C PRO A 40 -8.31 -5.87 5.53
N ASP A 41 -9.41 -6.52 5.17
CA ASP A 41 -10.67 -5.85 4.77
C ASP A 41 -11.41 -5.22 5.97
N PHE A 42 -10.96 -5.51 7.19
CA PHE A 42 -11.59 -5.07 8.43
C PHE A 42 -10.80 -3.92 9.03
N GLN A 43 -11.53 -2.94 9.55
CA GLN A 43 -10.92 -1.93 10.42
C GLN A 43 -10.43 -2.59 11.70
N THR A 44 -9.34 -2.04 12.27
CA THR A 44 -8.86 -2.42 13.59
C THR A 44 -10.02 -2.35 14.59
N PRO A 45 -10.26 -3.36 15.44
CA PRO A 45 -11.33 -3.31 16.44
C PRO A 45 -11.14 -2.18 17.47
N ILE A 46 -12.22 -1.50 17.87
CA ILE A 46 -12.18 -0.33 18.78
C ILE A 46 -11.55 -0.68 20.13
N ASN A 47 -11.73 -1.91 20.62
CA ASN A 47 -11.19 -2.37 21.89
C ASN A 47 -9.66 -2.52 21.92
N ILE A 48 -8.98 -2.37 20.78
CA ILE A 48 -7.52 -2.40 20.67
C ILE A 48 -6.95 -1.19 19.91
N GLN A 49 -7.78 -0.20 19.59
CA GLN A 49 -7.30 1.07 19.05
C GLN A 49 -6.83 1.94 20.23
N GLU A 50 -5.53 2.26 20.27
CA GLU A 50 -4.93 3.19 21.23
C GLU A 50 -5.10 4.65 20.79
#